data_AF-A0A3N5IL04-F1
#
_entry.id   AF-A0A3N5IL04-F1
#
_cell.length_a   1.000
_cell.length_b   1.000
_cell.length_c   1.000
_cell.angle_alpha   90.00
_cell.angle_beta   90.00
_cell.angle_gamma   90.00
#
_symmetry.space_group_name_H-M   'P 1'
#
loop_
_entity.id
_entity.type
_entity.pdbx_description
1 polymer ?
#
loop_
_entity_poly.entity_id
_entity_poly.type
_entity_poly.pdbx_seq_one_letter_code
_entity_poly.pdbx_strand_id
1 'polypeptide(L)'
;RNAEGFLRQLRGEEPSVREKYDYLYSDAELTALVPEIDGLAQDSEEVFVSFNNNNRDYPVRNALALKKLLGQRGSDDSLPRDLFT
;
A
#
# COMPACT_ATOMS: atom_id res chain seq x y z
N ARG A 1 -7.00 3.83 -2.24
CA ARG A 1 -8.44 3.50 -2.00
C ARG A 1 -9.18 3.59 -3.31
N ASN A 2 -10.21 2.77 -3.54
CA ASN A 2 -11.00 2.89 -4.77
C ASN A 2 -11.81 4.20 -4.72
N ALA A 3 -11.46 5.16 -5.59
CA ALA A 3 -12.08 6.48 -5.59
C ALA A 3 -13.56 6.43 -5.96
N GLU A 4 -13.95 5.53 -6.87
CA GLU A 4 -15.33 5.37 -7.30
C GLU A 4 -16.23 4.88 -6.15
N GLY A 5 -15.83 3.82 -5.44
CA GLY A 5 -16.54 3.32 -4.27
C GLY A 5 -16.63 4.36 -3.15
N PHE A 6 -15.58 5.17 -2.96
CA PHE A 6 -15.63 6.27 -1.99
C PHE A 6 -16.61 7.38 -2.40
N LEU A 7 -16.61 7.79 -3.67
CA LEU A 7 -17.50 8.83 -4.18
C LEU A 7 -18.98 8.39 -4.17
N ARG A 8 -19.26 7.10 -4.43
CA ARG A 8 -20.60 6.51 -4.30
C ARG A 8 -21.12 6.65 -2.87
N GLN A 9 -20.28 6.36 -1.86
CA GLN A 9 -20.63 6.56 -0.46
C GLN A 9 -20.96 8.03 -0.15
N LEU A 10 -20.20 8.99 -0.68
CA LEU A 10 -20.48 10.42 -0.48
C LEU A 10 -21.80 10.87 -1.13
N ARG A 11 -22.29 10.16 -2.15
CA ARG A 11 -23.60 10.39 -2.78
C ARG A 11 -24.76 9.73 -2.04
N GLY A 12 -24.52 9.09 -0.89
CA GLY A 12 -25.54 8.39 -0.12
C GLY A 12 -25.86 6.99 -0.65
N GLU A 13 -25.04 6.46 -1.56
CA GLU A 13 -25.12 5.05 -1.94
C GLU A 13 -24.44 4.19 -0.86
N GLU A 14 -24.74 2.88 -0.84
CA GLU A 14 -24.14 1.91 0.08
C GLU A 14 -23.20 0.94 -0.65
N PRO A 15 -22.03 1.40 -1.16
CA PRO A 15 -21.05 0.49 -1.71
C PRO A 15 -20.52 -0.41 -0.58
N SER A 16 -20.43 -1.70 -0.87
CA SER A 16 -19.87 -2.67 0.05
C SER A 16 -18.46 -2.27 0.47
N VAL A 17 -18.05 -2.73 1.66
CA VAL A 17 -16.67 -2.57 2.13
C VAL A 17 -15.68 -3.04 1.05
N ARG A 18 -16.01 -4.14 0.36
CA ARG A 18 -15.22 -4.67 -0.75
C ARG A 18 -15.04 -3.67 -1.88
N GLU A 19 -16.11 -3.05 -2.37
CA GLU A 19 -16.05 -2.06 -3.46
C GLU A 19 -15.18 -0.85 -3.11
N LYS A 20 -15.16 -0.43 -1.84
CA LYS A 20 -14.33 0.71 -1.38
C LYS A 20 -12.83 0.39 -1.36
N TYR A 21 -12.47 -0.88 -1.20
CA TYR A 21 -11.08 -1.34 -1.11
C TYR A 21 -10.61 -2.14 -2.34
N ASP A 22 -11.46 -2.30 -3.36
CA ASP A 22 -11.13 -2.99 -4.61
C ASP A 22 -10.25 -2.10 -5.51
N TYR A 23 -8.97 -2.02 -5.15
CA TYR A 23 -7.99 -1.23 -5.87
C TYR A 23 -6.66 -1.95 -5.89
N LEU A 24 -6.25 -2.45 -7.04
CA LEU A 24 -4.90 -2.98 -7.27
C LEU A 24 -4.10 -1.86 -7.95
N TYR A 25 -3.00 -1.43 -7.33
CA TYR A 25 -2.17 -0.38 -7.93
C TYR A 25 -1.47 -0.95 -9.17
N SER A 26 -1.38 -0.14 -10.20
CA SER A 26 -0.56 -0.44 -11.37
C SER A 26 0.93 -0.21 -11.09
N ASP A 27 1.79 -0.85 -11.87
CA ASP A 27 3.24 -0.64 -11.78
C ASP A 27 3.63 0.83 -11.97
N ALA A 28 2.92 1.56 -12.83
CA ALA A 28 3.14 2.98 -13.08
C ALA A 28 2.81 3.83 -11.84
N GLU A 29 1.69 3.55 -11.17
CA GLU A 29 1.32 4.26 -9.93
C GLU A 29 2.30 3.94 -8.80
N LEU A 30 2.72 2.68 -8.66
CA LEU A 30 3.72 2.31 -7.65
C LEU A 30 5.07 2.98 -7.92
N THR A 31 5.48 3.06 -9.19
CA THR A 31 6.71 3.76 -9.60
C THR A 31 6.63 5.26 -9.29
N ALA A 32 5.45 5.87 -9.47
CA ALA A 32 5.25 7.28 -9.17
C ALA A 32 5.36 7.62 -7.67
N LEU A 33 5.18 6.63 -6.77
CA LEU A 33 5.37 6.82 -5.33
C LEU A 33 6.84 6.80 -4.89
N VAL A 34 7.74 6.21 -5.69
CA VAL A 34 9.15 6.02 -5.32
C VAL A 34 9.85 7.33 -4.98
N PRO A 35 9.76 8.42 -5.78
CA PRO A 35 10.44 9.68 -5.46
C PRO A 35 9.95 10.32 -4.17
N GLU A 36 8.66 10.17 -3.83
CA GLU A 36 8.10 10.71 -2.59
C GLU A 36 8.61 9.95 -1.37
N ILE A 37 8.67 8.61 -1.46
CA ILE A 37 9.23 7.75 -0.43
C ILE A 37 10.71 8.04 -0.21
N ASP A 38 11.49 8.19 -1.29
CA ASP A 38 12.91 8.54 -1.22
C ASP A 38 13.11 9.92 -0.58
N GLY A 39 12.24 10.88 -0.86
CA GLY A 39 12.24 12.19 -0.22
C GLY A 39 12.01 12.09 1.29
N LEU A 40 10.98 11.33 1.72
CA LEU A 40 10.70 11.11 3.14
C LEU A 40 11.84 10.40 3.86
N ALA A 41 12.52 9.47 3.19
CA ALA A 41 13.64 8.72 3.74
C ALA A 41 14.90 9.58 3.95
N GLN A 42 15.04 10.72 3.26
CA GLN A 42 16.15 11.67 3.51
C GLN A 42 16.00 12.41 4.85
N ASP A 43 14.76 12.63 5.28
CA ASP A 43 14.43 13.45 6.46
C ASP A 43 13.99 12.60 7.67
N SER A 44 13.96 11.28 7.55
CA SER A 44 13.44 10.35 8.57
C SER A 44 14.44 9.25 8.86
N GLU A 45 14.48 8.78 10.12
CA GLU A 45 15.28 7.60 10.49
C GLU A 45 14.74 6.34 9.81
N GLU A 46 13.41 6.18 9.78
CA GLU A 46 12.72 5.06 9.14
C GLU A 46 11.41 5.52 8.50
N VAL A 47 11.02 4.88 7.40
CA VAL A 47 9.75 5.11 6.70
C VAL A 47 8.97 3.80 6.61
N PHE A 48 7.75 3.80 7.16
CA PHE A 48 6.85 2.66 7.12
C PHE A 48 5.73 2.90 6.10
N VAL A 49 5.62 2.02 5.10
CA VAL A 49 4.56 2.07 4.09
C VAL A 49 3.55 0.95 4.32
N SER A 50 2.26 1.29 4.40
CA SER A 50 1.17 0.33 4.57
C SER A 50 0.13 0.46 3.46
N PHE A 51 -0.17 -0.67 2.82
CA PHE A 51 -1.20 -0.78 1.81
C PHE A 51 -2.55 -1.10 2.46
N ASN A 52 -3.45 -0.12 2.50
CA ASN A 52 -4.77 -0.26 3.12
C ASN A 52 -5.89 -0.54 2.10
N ASN A 53 -5.56 -1.05 0.91
CA ASN A 53 -6.51 -1.52 -0.10
C ASN A 53 -6.89 -2.98 0.16
N ASN A 54 -7.38 -3.25 1.38
CA ASN A 54 -7.62 -4.58 1.97
C ASN A 54 -8.75 -5.37 1.29
N ASN A 55 -8.56 -5.69 0.00
CA ASN A 55 -9.38 -6.59 -0.78
C ASN A 55 -8.48 -7.70 -1.35
N ARG A 56 -8.95 -8.95 -1.25
CA ARG A 56 -8.24 -10.15 -1.75
C ARG A 56 -6.77 -10.16 -1.29
N ASP A 57 -5.84 -10.39 -2.21
CA ASP A 57 -4.39 -10.43 -2.04
C ASP A 57 -3.70 -9.12 -2.46
N TYR A 58 -4.46 -8.06 -2.78
CA TYR A 58 -3.90 -6.84 -3.38
C TYR A 58 -2.89 -6.10 -2.49
N PRO A 59 -3.10 -5.95 -1.17
CA PRO A 59 -2.11 -5.28 -0.31
C PRO A 59 -0.75 -5.97 -0.37
N VAL A 60 -0.74 -7.30 -0.32
CA VAL A 60 0.49 -8.11 -0.37
C VAL A 60 1.17 -7.95 -1.72
N ARG A 61 0.40 -8.01 -2.82
CA ARG A 61 0.94 -7.81 -4.18
C ARG A 61 1.58 -6.45 -4.35
N ASN A 62 0.90 -5.38 -3.93
CA ASN A 62 1.44 -4.03 -4.01
C ASN A 62 2.69 -3.86 -3.14
N ALA A 63 2.69 -4.42 -1.92
CA ALA A 63 3.84 -4.37 -1.03
C ALA A 63 5.07 -5.05 -1.63
N LEU A 64 4.90 -6.24 -2.21
CA LEU A 64 5.99 -6.97 -2.86
C LEU A 64 6.51 -6.23 -4.10
N ALA A 65 5.61 -5.66 -4.91
CA ALA A 65 5.98 -4.86 -6.08
C ALA A 65 6.76 -3.59 -5.67
N LEU A 66 6.28 -2.87 -4.65
CA LEU A 66 6.97 -1.67 -4.15
C LEU A 66 8.33 -2.01 -3.54
N LYS A 67 8.45 -3.10 -2.75
CA LYS A 67 9.74 -3.58 -2.24
C LYS A 67 10.75 -3.80 -3.37
N LYS A 68 10.31 -4.42 -4.47
CA LYS A 68 11.15 -4.63 -5.66
C LYS A 68 11.59 -3.30 -6.29
N LEU A 69 10.68 -2.33 -6.42
CA LEU A 69 11.00 -1.00 -6.96
C LEU A 69 12.01 -0.25 -6.10
N LEU A 70 11.91 -0.38 -4.77
CA LEU A 70 12.86 0.19 -3.80
C LEU A 70 14.18 -0.59 -3.70
N GLY A 71 14.38 -1.64 -4.50
CA GLY A 71 15.57 -2.49 -4.43
C GLY A 71 15.69 -3.32 -3.15
N GLN A 72 14.65 -3.35 -2.32
CA GLN A 72 14.61 -4.15 -1.11
C GLN A 72 14.47 -5.62 -1.51
N ARG A 73 15.54 -6.39 -1.33
CA ARG A 73 15.44 -7.86 -1.39
C ARG A 73 14.52 -8.30 -0.25
N GLY A 74 13.74 -9.36 -0.46
CA GLY A 74 12.99 -9.99 0.63
C GLY A 74 13.97 -10.32 1.75
N SER A 75 14.02 -9.48 2.78
CA SER A 75 14.86 -9.68 3.93
C SER A 75 14.24 -10.84 4.69
N ASP A 76 14.92 -11.98 4.67
CA ASP A 76 14.63 -13.13 5.54
C ASP A 76 15.13 -12.87 6.98
N ASP A 77 15.41 -11.61 7.32
CA ASP A 77 15.99 -11.20 8.59
C ASP A 77 15.38 -9.84 9.00
N SER A 78 15.06 -9.72 10.28
CA SER A 78 14.52 -8.53 10.97
C SER A 78 13.06 -8.14 10.72
N LEU A 79 12.10 -9.06 10.80
CA LEU A 79 10.85 -8.69 11.46
C LEU A 79 11.12 -8.70 12.98
N PRO A 80 10.79 -7.64 13.74
CA PRO A 80 10.73 -7.75 15.19
C PRO A 80 9.84 -8.95 15.53
N ARG A 81 10.34 -9.87 16.35
CA ARG A 81 9.65 -11.12 16.72
C ARG A 81 8.35 -10.87 17.53
N ASP A 82 8.00 -9.63 17.74
CA ASP A 82 7.13 -9.13 18.80
C ASP A 82 5.93 -8.31 18.28
N LEU A 83 5.67 -8.26 16.96
CA LEU A 83 4.49 -7.54 16.42
C LEU A 83 3.12 -8.18 16.76
N PHE A 84 3.09 -9.37 17.37
CA PHE A 84 1.85 -10.09 17.71
C PHE A 84 1.86 -10.81 19.06
N THR A 85 2.69 -10.39 20.02
CA THR A 85 2.63 -10.93 21.41
C THR A 85 2.00 -9.92 22.36
#